data_AF-A0A3M1F8U7-F1
#
_entry.id   AF-A0A3M1F8U7-F1
#
_cell.length_a   1.000
_cell.length_b   1.000
_cell.length_c   1.000
_cell.angle_alpha   90.00
_cell.angle_beta   90.00
_cell.angle_gamma   90.00
#
_symmetry.space_group_name_H-M   'P 1'
#
loop_
_entity.id
_entity.type
_entity.pdbx_description
1 polymer ?
#
loop_
_entity_poly.entity_id
_entity_poly.type
_entity_poly.pdbx_seq_one_letter_code
_entity_poly.pdbx_strand_id
1 'polypeptide(L)'
;EIQRPADPSEYPGGALYSRAAIADVDPLTQAPLVLRSEVRVSDEVRTALQQALGAAWWKHLAGEARLGASRKDDYGAVRIETIAEPTPMAAEKTSGKEFVVWLLSDLLLRDEALRYTTLVEALQGELERALGVKLRLPQSASPSTLTDRLDIRRIESWQQRWGFPRPSLIAIRAGSCARFEVAQGTLDPKQLAEIEAMGLGERRAEGYGQIAFNPPILMEPISRWTPAPPPAEGIPKRPEGTDLPEQLTPEEEAYARRIEEACWREALQRAVLVATESGEKREEILGIAGNEPPMSQLMALRGVLQRITGGDCTPVRQWLDHLEKTPNRRDKWPQGARKKIRDLLEDRDAVWQLLEGHGAWSDPPSLVRTSEKMREVFRIEALQSLVDAAIRAHKRELEVG
;
A
#
# COMPACT_ATOMS: atom_id res chain seq x y z
N GLU A 1 -14.47 -30.06 -4.92
CA GLU A 1 -13.95 -29.91 -6.29
C GLU A 1 -14.07 -28.47 -6.71
N ILE A 2 -12.95 -27.77 -6.82
CA ILE A 2 -12.94 -26.41 -7.37
C ILE A 2 -12.88 -26.60 -8.88
N GLN A 3 -14.01 -26.36 -9.57
CA GLN A 3 -14.04 -26.29 -11.02
C GLN A 3 -13.03 -25.22 -11.47
N ARG A 4 -11.98 -25.65 -12.16
CA ARG A 4 -11.14 -24.75 -12.96
C ARG A 4 -12.04 -24.14 -14.03
N PRO A 5 -12.05 -22.80 -14.21
CA PRO A 5 -12.69 -22.22 -15.37
C PRO A 5 -12.05 -22.75 -16.65
N ALA A 6 -12.91 -22.98 -17.63
CA ALA A 6 -12.57 -23.40 -18.98
C ALA A 6 -11.73 -22.34 -19.70
N ASP A 7 -10.92 -22.84 -20.64
CA ASP A 7 -10.31 -22.17 -21.78
C ASP A 7 -10.13 -20.62 -21.74
N PRO A 8 -8.88 -20.12 -21.66
CA PRO A 8 -8.56 -18.69 -21.73
C PRO A 8 -9.04 -17.97 -23.00
N SER A 9 -9.40 -18.69 -24.07
CA SER A 9 -9.88 -18.13 -25.33
C SER A 9 -11.31 -17.59 -25.28
N GLU A 10 -12.09 -17.90 -24.22
CA GLU A 10 -13.49 -17.43 -24.08
C GLU A 10 -13.62 -15.99 -23.52
N TYR A 11 -12.51 -15.30 -23.22
CA TYR A 11 -12.52 -13.88 -22.85
C TYR A 11 -12.14 -13.00 -24.06
N PRO A 12 -13.06 -12.22 -24.66
CA PRO A 12 -12.74 -11.26 -25.73
C PRO A 12 -11.99 -10.01 -25.21
N GLY A 13 -11.71 -9.93 -23.92
CA GLY A 13 -11.01 -8.82 -23.29
C GLY A 13 -9.58 -9.21 -22.96
N GLY A 14 -8.59 -8.63 -23.64
CA GLY A 14 -7.22 -8.66 -23.18
C GLY A 14 -7.16 -8.19 -21.72
N ALA A 15 -6.46 -8.92 -20.87
CA ALA A 15 -6.27 -8.52 -19.48
C ALA A 15 -5.44 -7.24 -19.44
N LEU A 16 -6.07 -6.11 -19.07
CA LEU A 16 -5.35 -4.88 -18.80
C LEU A 16 -4.65 -5.01 -17.45
N TYR A 17 -3.33 -4.87 -17.44
CA TYR A 17 -2.53 -4.76 -16.23
C TYR A 17 -1.84 -3.40 -16.21
N SER A 18 -1.83 -2.75 -15.05
CA SER A 18 -1.01 -1.56 -14.81
C SER A 18 0.17 -1.94 -13.90
N ARG A 19 1.32 -1.30 -14.14
CA ARG A 19 2.50 -1.41 -13.28
C ARG A 19 2.96 0.00 -12.93
N ALA A 20 3.04 0.29 -11.63
CA ALA A 20 3.76 1.46 -11.17
C ALA A 20 5.26 1.14 -11.17
N ALA A 21 5.99 1.69 -12.14
CA ALA A 21 7.45 1.61 -12.18
C ALA A 21 8.06 2.75 -11.36
N ILE A 22 9.22 2.50 -10.76
CA ILE A 22 10.05 3.58 -10.23
C ILE A 22 10.75 4.20 -11.45
N ALA A 23 10.64 5.52 -11.60
CA ALA A 23 11.32 6.24 -12.68
C ALA A 23 12.84 6.07 -12.57
N ASP A 24 13.51 6.02 -13.71
CA ASP A 24 14.97 5.95 -13.84
C ASP A 24 15.66 7.30 -13.55
N VAL A 25 14.87 8.35 -13.30
CA VAL A 25 15.31 9.67 -12.87
C VAL A 25 14.52 10.14 -11.65
N ASP A 26 15.19 10.91 -10.79
CA ASP A 26 14.54 11.60 -9.68
C ASP A 26 13.58 12.68 -10.23
N PRO A 27 12.31 12.73 -9.80
CA PRO A 27 11.32 13.62 -10.40
C PRO A 27 11.59 15.11 -10.16
N LEU A 28 12.31 15.46 -9.10
CA LEU A 28 12.61 16.85 -8.74
C LEU A 28 13.89 17.34 -9.41
N THR A 29 14.91 16.49 -9.45
CA THR A 29 16.26 16.85 -9.90
C THR A 29 16.56 16.39 -11.32
N GLN A 30 15.77 15.48 -11.88
CA GLN A 30 16.02 14.82 -13.18
C GLN A 30 17.35 14.04 -13.24
N ALA A 31 18.07 13.93 -12.12
CA ALA A 31 19.28 13.14 -12.03
C ALA A 31 18.94 11.64 -12.16
N PRO A 32 19.83 10.81 -12.74
CA PRO A 32 19.65 9.37 -12.77
C PRO A 32 19.39 8.83 -11.36
N LEU A 33 18.38 7.98 -11.23
CA LEU A 33 18.10 7.30 -9.98
C LEU A 33 19.19 6.25 -9.74
N VAL A 34 20.03 6.52 -8.73
CA VAL A 34 21.07 5.58 -8.31
C VAL A 34 20.62 4.87 -7.04
N LEU A 35 20.57 3.54 -7.10
CA LEU A 35 20.40 2.71 -5.92
C LEU A 35 21.76 2.44 -5.30
N ARG A 36 21.94 2.83 -4.05
CA ARG A 36 23.17 2.55 -3.30
C ARG A 36 22.96 1.39 -2.35
N SER A 37 23.92 0.48 -2.34
CA SER A 37 23.96 -0.64 -1.39
C SER A 37 25.36 -0.77 -0.81
N GLU A 38 25.45 -1.38 0.36
CA GLU A 38 26.70 -1.67 1.05
C GLU A 38 26.80 -3.19 1.24
N VAL A 39 27.98 -3.72 0.95
CA VAL A 39 28.31 -5.13 1.21
C VAL A 39 29.34 -5.16 2.33
N ARG A 40 28.96 -5.77 3.45
CA ARG A 40 29.82 -5.96 4.62
C ARG A 40 30.34 -7.38 4.63
N VAL A 41 31.64 -7.53 4.77
CA VAL A 41 32.31 -8.83 4.82
C VAL A 41 33.16 -8.92 6.08
N SER A 42 33.25 -10.11 6.67
CA SER A 42 34.18 -10.35 7.78
C SER A 42 35.62 -10.35 7.27
N ASP A 43 36.58 -10.21 8.18
CA ASP A 43 38.00 -10.25 7.84
C ASP A 43 38.43 -11.59 7.24
N GLU A 44 37.83 -12.70 7.68
CA GLU A 44 38.09 -14.02 7.11
C GLU A 44 37.62 -14.09 5.65
N VAL A 45 36.41 -13.60 5.36
CA VAL A 45 35.85 -13.58 4.00
C VAL A 45 36.66 -12.64 3.12
N ARG A 46 37.04 -11.46 3.62
CA ARG A 46 37.91 -10.51 2.92
C ARG A 46 39.24 -11.17 2.55
N THR A 47 39.87 -11.87 3.49
CA THR A 47 41.15 -12.56 3.27
C THR A 47 41.02 -13.65 2.21
N ALA A 48 39.95 -14.46 2.29
CA ALA A 48 39.68 -15.51 1.32
C ALA A 48 39.44 -14.94 -0.10
N LEU A 49 38.66 -13.85 -0.22
CA LEU A 49 38.43 -13.17 -1.49
C LEU A 49 39.72 -12.58 -2.07
N GLN A 50 40.57 -11.99 -1.23
CA GLN A 50 41.85 -11.45 -1.64
C GLN A 50 42.82 -12.54 -2.13
N GLN A 51 42.82 -13.72 -1.50
CA GLN A 51 43.62 -14.86 -1.96
C GLN A 51 43.11 -15.43 -3.28
N ALA A 52 41.79 -15.51 -3.46
CA ALA A 52 41.18 -16.13 -4.64
C ALA A 52 41.13 -15.20 -5.87
N LEU A 53 40.86 -13.91 -5.67
CA LEU A 53 40.58 -12.94 -6.73
C LEU A 53 41.59 -11.78 -6.77
N GLY A 54 42.57 -11.78 -5.87
CA GLY A 54 43.61 -10.77 -5.79
C GLY A 54 43.22 -9.52 -4.99
N ALA A 55 44.14 -8.57 -4.92
CA ALA A 55 44.02 -7.38 -4.10
C ALA A 55 42.85 -6.45 -4.48
N ALA A 56 42.27 -6.57 -5.67
CA ALA A 56 41.16 -5.74 -6.15
C ALA A 56 39.84 -6.53 -6.32
N TRP A 57 39.62 -7.55 -5.49
CA TRP A 57 38.50 -8.50 -5.59
C TRP A 57 37.12 -7.84 -5.71
N TRP A 58 36.92 -6.67 -5.07
CA TRP A 58 35.63 -5.97 -5.06
C TRP A 58 35.21 -5.50 -6.46
N LYS A 59 36.17 -5.24 -7.37
CA LYS A 59 35.87 -4.84 -8.75
C LYS A 59 35.10 -5.92 -9.53
N HIS A 60 35.17 -7.18 -9.09
CA HIS A 60 34.40 -8.28 -9.67
C HIS A 60 32.89 -8.20 -9.35
N LEU A 61 32.46 -7.31 -8.46
CA LEU A 61 31.05 -7.04 -8.19
C LEU A 61 30.40 -6.13 -9.24
N ALA A 62 31.20 -5.40 -10.03
CA ALA A 62 30.70 -4.53 -11.08
C ALA A 62 30.28 -5.33 -12.32
N GLY A 63 29.27 -4.83 -13.04
CA GLY A 63 28.79 -5.44 -14.27
C GLY A 63 27.33 -5.16 -14.56
N GLU A 64 26.85 -5.70 -15.68
CA GLU A 64 25.45 -5.63 -16.08
C GLU A 64 24.61 -6.66 -15.32
N ALA A 65 23.45 -6.26 -14.83
CA ALA A 65 22.53 -7.11 -14.10
C ALA A 65 21.07 -6.78 -14.40
N ARG A 66 20.16 -7.62 -13.89
CA ARG A 66 18.71 -7.35 -13.93
C ARG A 66 18.08 -7.47 -12.54
N LEU A 67 17.42 -6.42 -12.09
CA LEU A 67 16.74 -6.31 -10.80
C LEU A 67 15.21 -6.20 -10.96
N GLY A 68 14.47 -6.52 -9.90
CA GLY A 68 13.01 -6.34 -9.84
C GLY A 68 12.19 -7.53 -10.34
N ALA A 69 10.88 -7.46 -10.05
CA ALA A 69 9.92 -8.53 -10.35
C ALA A 69 9.67 -8.68 -11.86
N SER A 70 9.69 -7.58 -12.60
CA SER A 70 9.39 -7.49 -14.03
C SER A 70 10.62 -7.65 -14.93
N ARG A 71 11.72 -8.18 -14.40
CA ARG A 71 13.00 -8.30 -15.13
C ARG A 71 12.95 -9.12 -16.42
N LYS A 72 11.87 -9.90 -16.61
CA LYS A 72 11.61 -10.70 -17.81
C LYS A 72 10.78 -9.97 -18.87
N ASP A 73 10.18 -8.83 -18.50
CA ASP A 73 9.26 -8.07 -19.36
C ASP A 73 9.90 -6.72 -19.75
N ASP A 74 11.18 -6.75 -20.13
CA ASP A 74 11.99 -5.59 -20.54
C ASP A 74 12.22 -4.47 -19.50
N TYR A 75 11.89 -4.70 -18.23
CA TYR A 75 12.25 -3.79 -17.12
C TYR A 75 13.51 -4.23 -16.36
N GLY A 76 14.08 -3.31 -15.58
CA GLY A 76 15.01 -3.64 -14.51
C GLY A 76 16.45 -3.94 -14.93
N ALA A 77 16.85 -3.60 -16.16
CA ALA A 77 18.26 -3.56 -16.53
C ALA A 77 18.99 -2.53 -15.67
N VAL A 78 20.10 -2.94 -15.06
CA VAL A 78 20.92 -2.07 -14.22
C VAL A 78 22.40 -2.32 -14.48
N ARG A 79 23.19 -1.27 -14.35
CA ARG A 79 24.65 -1.36 -14.29
C ARG A 79 25.10 -1.24 -12.83
N ILE A 80 25.84 -2.23 -12.37
CA ILE A 80 26.43 -2.24 -11.03
C ILE A 80 27.82 -1.63 -11.11
N GLU A 81 28.08 -0.62 -10.29
CA GLU A 81 29.37 0.05 -10.17
C GLU A 81 29.88 -0.01 -8.73
N THR A 82 31.19 -0.21 -8.58
CA THR A 82 31.87 -0.17 -7.28
C THR A 82 32.37 1.24 -7.02
N ILE A 83 31.82 1.89 -6.00
CA ILE A 83 32.07 3.31 -5.74
C ILE A 83 33.40 3.55 -5.01
N ALA A 84 33.86 2.58 -4.21
CA ALA A 84 35.07 2.68 -3.42
C ALA A 84 35.70 1.30 -3.18
N GLU A 85 36.96 1.29 -2.75
CA GLU A 85 37.59 0.10 -2.18
C GLU A 85 37.00 -0.24 -0.79
N PRO A 86 37.06 -1.52 -0.37
CA PRO A 86 36.61 -1.93 0.96
C PRO A 86 37.37 -1.18 2.05
N THR A 87 36.65 -0.43 2.86
CA THR A 87 37.20 0.27 4.02
C THR A 87 36.81 -0.43 5.32
N PRO A 88 37.70 -0.49 6.32
CA PRO A 88 37.31 -0.93 7.65
C PRO A 88 36.17 -0.07 8.20
N MET A 89 35.19 -0.70 8.84
CA MET A 89 34.15 0.03 9.56
C MET A 89 34.73 0.68 10.82
N ALA A 90 34.10 1.74 11.30
CA ALA A 90 34.51 2.39 12.54
C ALA A 90 34.52 1.38 13.69
N ALA A 91 35.60 1.35 14.46
CA ALA A 91 35.77 0.41 15.57
C ALA A 91 34.98 0.80 16.83
N GLU A 92 34.60 2.08 16.95
CA GLU A 92 33.91 2.63 18.12
C GLU A 92 32.87 3.67 17.68
N LYS A 93 31.80 3.78 18.47
CA LYS A 93 30.74 4.79 18.32
C LYS A 93 30.66 5.68 19.55
N THR A 94 30.13 6.89 19.38
CA THR A 94 29.80 7.74 20.53
C THR A 94 28.70 7.09 21.35
N SER A 95 29.02 6.73 22.60
CA SER A 95 28.08 6.18 23.58
C SER A 95 27.62 7.25 24.56
N GLY A 96 26.31 7.47 24.65
CA GLY A 96 25.66 8.28 25.70
C GLY A 96 24.84 7.40 26.64
N LYS A 97 24.15 8.01 27.61
CA LYS A 97 23.09 7.31 28.37
C LYS A 97 21.83 7.08 27.54
N GLU A 98 21.67 7.84 26.46
CA GLU A 98 20.58 7.73 25.50
C GLU A 98 21.14 7.54 24.10
N PHE A 99 20.38 6.83 23.27
CA PHE A 99 20.70 6.67 21.86
C PHE A 99 19.43 6.46 21.02
N VAL A 100 19.55 6.77 19.73
CA VAL A 100 18.54 6.51 18.71
C VAL A 100 19.00 5.35 17.84
N VAL A 101 18.09 4.42 17.56
CA VAL A 101 18.26 3.36 16.58
C VAL A 101 17.43 3.69 15.35
N TRP A 102 18.05 3.63 14.18
CA TRP A 102 17.38 3.78 12.89
C TRP A 102 17.56 2.52 12.06
N LEU A 103 16.46 1.96 11.54
CA LEU A 103 16.50 0.77 10.70
C LEU A 103 16.78 1.16 9.24
N LEU A 104 17.95 0.81 8.72
CA LEU A 104 18.34 1.06 7.32
C LEU A 104 17.73 0.05 6.35
N SER A 105 17.31 -1.10 6.87
CA SER A 105 16.62 -2.17 6.13
C SER A 105 15.51 -2.77 6.99
N ASP A 106 14.65 -3.59 6.38
CA ASP A 106 13.60 -4.28 7.12
C ASP A 106 14.22 -5.21 8.18
N LEU A 107 13.68 -5.20 9.41
CA LEU A 107 14.17 -5.98 10.53
C LEU A 107 13.20 -7.12 10.86
N LEU A 108 13.74 -8.34 10.93
CA LEU A 108 13.00 -9.56 11.25
C LEU A 108 13.34 -10.01 12.67
N LEU A 109 12.37 -9.93 13.57
CA LEU A 109 12.49 -10.39 14.96
C LEU A 109 11.49 -11.50 15.24
N ARG A 110 11.82 -12.35 16.22
CA ARG A 110 10.89 -13.34 16.75
C ARG A 110 10.53 -13.04 18.20
N ASP A 111 9.29 -13.32 18.56
CA ASP A 111 8.87 -13.38 19.94
C ASP A 111 9.30 -14.71 20.59
N GLU A 112 8.98 -14.87 21.88
CA GLU A 112 9.28 -16.08 22.65
C GLU A 112 8.58 -17.34 22.10
N ALA A 113 7.48 -17.16 21.35
CA ALA A 113 6.76 -18.24 20.66
C ALA A 113 7.30 -18.50 19.24
N LEU A 114 8.45 -17.93 18.88
CA LEU A 114 9.11 -18.02 17.57
C LEU A 114 8.29 -17.44 16.41
N ARG A 115 7.34 -16.55 16.67
CA ARG A 115 6.54 -15.88 15.64
C ARG A 115 7.20 -14.57 15.27
N TYR A 116 7.05 -14.15 14.00
CA TYR A 116 7.51 -12.81 13.63
C TYR A 116 6.76 -11.75 14.42
N THR A 117 7.50 -10.78 14.95
CA THR A 117 6.97 -9.70 15.77
C THR A 117 7.46 -8.34 15.28
N THR A 118 6.64 -7.32 15.51
CA THR A 118 6.94 -5.92 15.18
C THR A 118 6.79 -5.00 16.39
N LEU A 119 6.74 -5.59 17.58
CA LEU A 119 6.61 -4.87 18.84
C LEU A 119 7.92 -4.17 19.20
N VAL A 120 7.82 -2.95 19.75
CA VAL A 120 8.99 -2.18 20.17
C VAL A 120 9.72 -2.87 21.33
N GLU A 121 8.99 -3.60 22.17
CA GLU A 121 9.51 -4.41 23.27
C GLU A 121 10.39 -5.55 22.77
N ALA A 122 10.07 -6.12 21.60
CA ALA A 122 10.91 -7.15 20.99
C ALA A 122 12.22 -6.56 20.45
N LEU A 123 12.17 -5.36 19.84
CA LEU A 123 13.37 -4.63 19.44
C LEU A 123 14.22 -4.27 20.67
N GLN A 124 13.58 -3.78 21.73
CA GLN A 124 14.25 -3.48 23.00
C GLN A 124 14.94 -4.73 23.55
N GLY A 125 14.24 -5.85 23.68
CA GLY A 125 14.80 -7.09 24.23
C GLY A 125 15.95 -7.63 23.39
N GLU A 126 15.86 -7.52 22.07
CA GLU A 126 16.94 -7.92 21.16
C GLU A 126 18.17 -7.02 21.29
N LEU A 127 17.98 -5.70 21.44
CA LEU A 127 19.06 -4.75 21.71
C LEU A 127 19.68 -4.97 23.10
N GLU A 128 18.88 -5.19 24.14
CA GLU A 128 19.36 -5.52 25.49
C GLU A 128 20.26 -6.76 25.47
N ARG A 129 19.81 -7.81 24.77
CA ARG A 129 20.56 -9.05 24.60
C ARG A 129 21.87 -8.81 23.84
N ALA A 130 21.81 -8.03 22.76
CA ALA A 130 22.97 -7.75 21.92
C ALA A 130 23.98 -6.83 22.60
N LEU A 131 23.53 -5.88 23.43
CA LEU A 131 24.34 -4.86 24.11
C LEU A 131 24.74 -5.23 25.55
N GLY A 132 24.13 -6.26 26.15
CA GLY A 132 24.41 -6.64 27.55
C GLY A 132 23.98 -5.58 28.58
N VAL A 133 23.00 -4.74 28.25
CA VAL A 133 22.47 -3.67 29.12
C VAL A 133 20.96 -3.82 29.30
N LYS A 134 20.38 -3.06 30.24
CA LYS A 134 18.92 -2.87 30.32
C LYS A 134 18.54 -1.52 29.76
N LEU A 135 17.52 -1.54 28.91
CA LEU A 135 17.02 -0.37 28.20
C LEU A 135 15.64 -0.01 28.74
N ARG A 136 15.26 1.23 28.51
CA ARG A 136 13.88 1.69 28.64
C ARG A 136 13.57 2.66 27.52
N LEU A 137 12.31 2.70 27.10
CA LEU A 137 11.78 3.80 26.29
C LEU A 137 11.68 5.03 27.20
N PRO A 138 12.30 6.17 26.83
CA PRO A 138 12.15 7.41 27.58
C PRO A 138 10.67 7.78 27.71
N GLN A 139 10.27 8.39 28.82
CA GLN A 139 8.93 8.98 28.89
C GLN A 139 8.87 10.18 27.95
N SER A 140 7.82 10.26 27.14
CA SER A 140 7.66 11.42 26.28
C SER A 140 7.42 12.68 27.11
N ALA A 141 8.26 13.71 26.89
CA ALA A 141 8.15 14.98 27.59
C ALA A 141 6.89 15.78 27.20
N SER A 142 6.27 15.46 26.06
CA SER A 142 5.02 16.07 25.60
C SER A 142 4.24 15.11 24.69
N PRO A 143 2.90 15.23 24.60
CA PRO A 143 2.10 14.43 23.65
C PRO A 143 2.53 14.56 22.18
N SER A 144 3.26 15.62 21.84
CA SER A 144 3.78 15.90 20.50
C SER A 144 5.16 15.29 20.21
N THR A 145 5.82 14.68 21.20
CA THR A 145 7.13 14.07 21.02
C THR A 145 6.98 12.55 20.96
N LEU A 146 7.35 11.95 19.82
CA LEU A 146 7.36 10.48 19.69
C LEU A 146 8.72 9.93 20.12
N THR A 147 8.69 8.88 20.94
CA THR A 147 9.88 8.13 21.40
C THR A 147 10.28 7.06 20.40
N ASP A 148 9.33 6.61 19.60
CA ASP A 148 9.49 5.61 18.57
C ASP A 148 8.48 5.83 17.45
N ARG A 149 8.84 5.37 16.25
CA ARG A 149 7.98 5.28 15.08
C ARG A 149 8.36 4.01 14.35
N LEU A 150 7.63 2.94 14.64
CA LEU A 150 7.75 1.66 13.94
C LEU A 150 6.63 1.54 12.91
N ASP A 151 6.99 1.11 11.71
CA ASP A 151 6.04 0.74 10.66
C ASP A 151 6.15 -0.76 10.39
N ILE A 152 5.07 -1.37 9.92
CA ILE A 152 5.04 -2.81 9.62
C ILE A 152 5.19 -3.01 8.12
N ARG A 153 5.99 -4.00 7.73
CA ARG A 153 6.06 -4.47 6.35
C ARG A 153 5.78 -5.96 6.28
N ARG A 154 4.80 -6.33 5.46
CA ARG A 154 4.59 -7.70 5.01
C ARG A 154 5.34 -7.92 3.69
N ILE A 155 6.18 -8.93 3.65
CA ILE A 155 7.04 -9.22 2.49
C ILE A 155 6.62 -10.56 1.91
N GLU A 156 6.09 -10.51 0.69
CA GLU A 156 5.82 -11.68 -0.14
C GLU A 156 6.92 -11.79 -1.19
N SER A 157 7.59 -12.94 -1.25
CA SER A 157 8.68 -13.15 -2.20
C SER A 157 8.52 -14.47 -2.95
N TRP A 158 9.29 -14.64 -4.02
CA TRP A 158 9.19 -15.81 -4.89
C TRP A 158 10.48 -16.62 -4.89
N GLN A 159 10.35 -17.94 -4.80
CA GLN A 159 11.46 -18.88 -4.90
C GLN A 159 11.57 -19.30 -6.38
N GLN A 160 12.60 -18.81 -7.06
CA GLN A 160 12.74 -19.02 -8.50
C GLN A 160 13.11 -20.46 -8.91
N ARG A 161 13.91 -21.17 -8.11
CA ARG A 161 14.36 -22.54 -8.43
C ARG A 161 13.23 -23.57 -8.34
N TRP A 162 12.22 -23.31 -7.53
CA TRP A 162 11.09 -24.19 -7.24
C TRP A 162 9.81 -23.67 -7.91
N GLY A 163 9.77 -22.39 -8.31
CA GLY A 163 8.59 -21.81 -8.95
C GLY A 163 7.42 -21.65 -7.99
N PHE A 164 7.69 -21.38 -6.71
CA PHE A 164 6.65 -21.21 -5.68
C PHE A 164 6.89 -19.94 -4.84
N PRO A 165 5.84 -19.36 -4.24
CA PRO A 165 5.98 -18.32 -3.22
C PRO A 165 6.86 -18.80 -2.06
N ARG A 166 7.69 -17.91 -1.53
CA ARG A 166 8.34 -18.12 -0.22
C ARG A 166 7.34 -17.82 0.90
N PRO A 167 7.57 -18.35 2.12
CA PRO A 167 6.79 -17.95 3.28
C PRO A 167 6.78 -16.43 3.46
N SER A 168 5.59 -15.89 3.76
CA SER A 168 5.39 -14.48 4.06
C SER A 168 6.18 -14.08 5.30
N LEU A 169 6.88 -12.96 5.23
CA LEU A 169 7.61 -12.40 6.37
C LEU A 169 6.86 -11.19 6.90
N ILE A 170 6.87 -11.03 8.21
CA ILE A 170 6.40 -9.81 8.88
C ILE A 170 7.64 -9.16 9.49
N ALA A 171 7.92 -7.93 9.10
CA ALA A 171 9.11 -7.18 9.48
C ALA A 171 8.73 -5.82 10.06
N ILE A 172 9.62 -5.29 10.91
CA ILE A 172 9.65 -3.85 11.18
C ILE A 172 10.27 -3.19 9.94
N ARG A 173 9.57 -2.22 9.36
CA ARG A 173 9.92 -1.62 8.07
C ARG A 173 11.19 -0.77 8.16
N ALA A 174 12.02 -0.81 7.12
CA ALA A 174 13.10 0.15 6.91
C ALA A 174 12.59 1.60 7.03
N GLY A 175 13.39 2.46 7.66
CA GLY A 175 13.00 3.84 7.99
C GLY A 175 12.43 4.00 9.41
N SER A 176 12.02 2.91 10.06
CA SER A 176 11.57 2.95 11.45
C SER A 176 12.69 3.40 12.39
N CYS A 177 12.33 4.13 13.46
CA CYS A 177 13.28 4.60 14.45
C CYS A 177 12.73 4.47 15.87
N ALA A 178 13.62 4.31 16.85
CA ALA A 178 13.26 4.26 18.27
C ALA A 178 14.40 4.84 19.12
N ARG A 179 14.02 5.53 20.20
CA ARG A 179 14.95 6.08 21.20
C ARG A 179 14.95 5.23 22.44
N PHE A 180 16.13 4.93 22.95
CA PHE A 180 16.31 4.17 24.18
C PHE A 180 17.21 4.91 25.16
N GLU A 181 16.94 4.72 26.45
CA GLU A 181 17.81 5.12 27.55
C GLU A 181 18.34 3.86 28.25
N VAL A 182 19.60 3.89 28.67
CA VAL A 182 20.23 2.84 29.46
C VAL A 182 19.73 2.94 30.89
N ALA A 183 18.84 2.02 31.27
CA ALA A 183 18.34 1.91 32.63
C ALA A 183 19.37 1.26 33.57
N GLN A 184 20.12 0.25 33.09
CA GLN A 184 21.16 -0.43 33.86
C GLN A 184 22.29 -0.92 32.94
N GLY A 185 23.52 -0.92 33.46
CA GLY A 185 24.73 -1.30 32.71
C GLY A 185 25.46 -0.09 32.13
N THR A 186 26.45 -0.34 31.28
CA THR A 186 27.22 0.71 30.58
C THR A 186 27.34 0.31 29.13
N LEU A 187 26.97 1.21 28.22
CA LEU A 187 27.12 0.96 26.79
C LEU A 187 28.59 0.97 26.41
N ASP A 188 29.04 -0.12 25.80
CA ASP A 188 30.36 -0.20 25.18
C ASP A 188 30.29 0.38 23.75
N PRO A 189 31.02 1.47 23.45
CA PRO A 189 31.23 1.99 22.10
C PRO A 189 31.55 0.94 21.04
N LYS A 190 32.31 -0.11 21.40
CA LYS A 190 32.75 -1.16 20.48
C LYS A 190 31.60 -2.09 20.13
N GLN A 191 30.81 -2.47 21.13
CA GLN A 191 29.65 -3.33 20.94
C GLN A 191 28.58 -2.66 20.08
N LEU A 192 28.39 -1.34 20.23
CA LEU A 192 27.53 -0.56 19.33
C LEU A 192 28.03 -0.60 17.89
N ALA A 193 29.34 -0.40 17.68
CA ALA A 193 29.96 -0.47 16.36
C ALA A 193 29.84 -1.87 15.73
N GLU A 194 30.05 -2.93 16.51
CA GLU A 194 29.92 -4.32 16.09
C GLU A 194 28.49 -4.67 15.68
N ILE A 195 27.48 -4.28 16.48
CA ILE A 195 26.08 -4.51 16.12
C ILE A 195 25.70 -3.71 14.87
N GLU A 196 26.16 -2.47 14.74
CA GLU A 196 25.91 -1.68 13.53
C GLU A 196 26.51 -2.35 12.30
N ALA A 197 27.71 -2.92 12.41
CA ALA A 197 28.38 -3.66 11.35
C ALA A 197 27.64 -4.95 10.97
N MET A 198 27.31 -5.78 11.97
CA MET A 198 26.70 -7.10 11.74
C MET A 198 25.20 -7.03 11.41
N GLY A 199 24.51 -6.00 11.87
CA GLY A 199 23.05 -5.92 11.88
C GLY A 199 22.41 -6.74 13.00
N LEU A 200 21.09 -6.58 13.15
CA LEU A 200 20.26 -7.16 14.21
C LEU A 200 19.24 -8.16 13.63
N GLY A 201 18.80 -9.14 14.42
CA GLY A 201 17.73 -10.06 14.03
C GLY A 201 18.12 -11.13 13.00
N GLU A 202 17.12 -11.64 12.27
CA GLU A 202 17.28 -12.77 11.35
C GLU A 202 17.68 -12.37 9.93
N ARG A 203 18.28 -13.32 9.19
CA ARG A 203 18.55 -13.23 7.74
C ARG A 203 19.42 -12.03 7.33
N ARG A 204 20.34 -11.64 8.20
CA ARG A 204 21.27 -10.52 8.00
C ARG A 204 22.11 -10.62 6.73
N ALA A 205 22.54 -11.82 6.38
CA ALA A 205 23.28 -12.10 5.14
C ALA A 205 22.47 -11.84 3.85
N GLU A 206 21.13 -11.77 3.93
CA GLU A 206 20.27 -11.41 2.81
C GLU A 206 20.00 -9.90 2.73
N GLY A 207 20.53 -9.11 3.66
CA GLY A 207 20.37 -7.65 3.72
C GLY A 207 19.29 -7.16 4.68
N TYR A 208 18.70 -8.03 5.51
CA TYR A 208 17.79 -7.64 6.58
C TYR A 208 18.53 -7.15 7.83
N GLY A 209 17.90 -6.32 8.64
CA GLY A 209 18.37 -5.98 9.98
C GLY A 209 19.57 -5.03 10.05
N GLN A 210 19.93 -4.37 8.95
CA GLN A 210 20.87 -3.24 9.00
C GLN A 210 20.27 -2.09 9.82
N ILE A 211 21.06 -1.61 10.78
CA ILE A 211 20.69 -0.51 11.66
C ILE A 211 21.80 0.55 11.68
N ALA A 212 21.48 1.75 12.18
CA ALA A 212 22.43 2.80 12.51
C ALA A 212 22.13 3.37 13.90
N PHE A 213 23.16 3.56 14.71
CA PHE A 213 23.04 4.25 15.99
C PHE A 213 23.36 5.73 15.85
N ASN A 214 22.53 6.57 16.46
CA ASN A 214 22.70 8.02 16.49
C ASN A 214 23.05 8.62 15.11
N PRO A 215 22.28 8.30 14.05
CA PRO A 215 22.64 8.76 12.71
C PRO A 215 22.54 10.29 12.66
N PRO A 216 23.51 11.02 12.04
CA PRO A 216 23.51 12.48 12.02
C PRO A 216 22.18 13.10 11.59
N ILE A 217 21.50 12.44 10.64
CA ILE A 217 20.17 12.82 10.14
C ILE A 217 19.08 12.91 11.22
N LEU A 218 19.23 12.21 12.34
CA LEU A 218 18.29 12.23 13.47
C LEU A 218 18.86 12.95 14.70
N MET A 219 20.15 13.29 14.69
CA MET A 219 20.83 13.92 15.83
C MET A 219 21.04 15.43 15.61
N GLU A 220 21.07 15.89 14.37
CA GLU A 220 21.32 17.29 14.02
C GLU A 220 20.04 18.00 13.55
N PRO A 221 19.83 19.27 13.92
CA PRO A 221 18.73 20.06 13.37
C PRO A 221 18.84 20.19 11.84
N ILE A 222 17.71 20.01 11.15
CA ILE A 222 17.62 20.16 9.68
C ILE A 222 18.17 21.52 9.21
N SER A 223 18.05 22.57 10.04
CA SER A 223 18.56 23.91 9.76
C SER A 223 20.09 23.98 9.57
N ARG A 224 20.83 22.95 9.97
CA ARG A 224 22.29 22.87 9.79
C ARG A 224 22.71 22.13 8.52
N TRP A 225 21.77 21.56 7.77
CA TRP A 225 22.10 20.77 6.60
C TRP A 225 22.37 21.66 5.40
N THR A 226 23.39 21.30 4.62
CA THR A 226 23.66 21.95 3.34
C THR A 226 22.64 21.45 2.31
N PRO A 227 21.90 22.33 1.63
CA PRO A 227 21.04 21.94 0.52
C PRO A 227 21.84 21.18 -0.55
N ALA A 228 21.23 20.17 -1.15
CA ALA A 228 21.84 19.49 -2.29
C ALA A 228 22.08 20.51 -3.42
N PRO A 229 23.22 20.44 -4.14
CA PRO A 229 23.46 21.30 -5.29
C PRO A 229 22.36 21.10 -6.34
N PRO A 230 22.01 22.15 -7.11
CA PRO A 230 21.08 22.00 -8.22
C PRO A 230 21.61 20.97 -9.23
N PRO A 231 20.72 20.33 -10.00
CA PRO A 231 21.11 19.36 -11.01
C PRO A 231 22.14 19.98 -11.98
N ALA A 232 23.14 19.19 -12.40
CA ALA A 232 24.16 19.65 -13.34
C ALA A 232 23.55 20.14 -14.66
N GLU A 233 24.08 21.25 -15.20
CA GLU A 233 23.70 21.74 -16.53
C GLU A 233 23.96 20.67 -17.59
N GLY A 234 22.94 20.35 -18.40
CA GLY A 234 23.03 19.33 -19.45
C GLY A 234 22.37 17.99 -19.12
N ILE A 235 21.85 17.80 -17.90
CA ILE A 235 20.86 16.76 -17.65
C ILE A 235 19.60 17.16 -18.44
N PRO A 236 19.07 16.30 -19.33
CA PRO A 236 17.82 16.62 -20.00
C PRO A 236 16.79 16.89 -18.91
N LYS A 237 16.29 18.13 -18.86
CA LYS A 237 15.08 18.42 -18.12
C LYS A 237 14.06 17.39 -18.57
N ARG A 238 13.19 16.94 -17.65
CA ARG A 238 11.96 16.21 -17.99
C ARG A 238 11.52 16.77 -19.32
N PRO A 239 11.34 15.98 -20.40
CA PRO A 239 10.71 16.54 -21.59
C PRO A 239 9.48 17.25 -21.05
N GLU A 240 9.50 18.59 -21.07
CA GLU A 240 8.32 19.38 -20.73
C GLU A 240 7.29 18.78 -21.63
N GLY A 241 6.33 18.05 -21.02
CA GLY A 241 5.71 16.87 -21.62
C GLY A 241 5.59 17.09 -23.11
N THR A 242 6.38 16.33 -23.90
CA THR A 242 6.40 16.41 -25.37
C THR A 242 5.04 16.87 -25.81
N ASP A 243 4.97 18.08 -26.41
CA ASP A 243 3.73 18.82 -26.69
C ASP A 243 2.58 17.84 -26.68
N LEU A 244 1.80 17.83 -25.58
CA LEU A 244 0.66 16.93 -25.44
C LEU A 244 -0.01 16.92 -26.80
N PRO A 245 -0.09 15.76 -27.50
CA PRO A 245 -0.57 15.77 -28.86
C PRO A 245 -1.91 16.50 -28.84
N GLU A 246 -2.04 17.58 -29.65
CA GLU A 246 -3.23 18.45 -29.63
C GLU A 246 -4.52 17.62 -29.75
N GLN A 247 -4.41 16.43 -30.35
CA GLN A 247 -5.45 15.42 -30.43
C GLN A 247 -4.87 14.02 -30.19
N LEU A 248 -5.52 13.26 -29.32
CA LEU A 248 -5.27 11.82 -29.15
C LEU A 248 -5.69 11.08 -30.42
N THR A 249 -4.93 10.06 -30.81
CA THR A 249 -5.39 9.12 -31.84
C THR A 249 -6.62 8.33 -31.35
N PRO A 250 -7.44 7.74 -32.25
CA PRO A 250 -8.59 6.92 -31.84
C PRO A 250 -8.22 5.75 -30.93
N GLU A 251 -7.02 5.18 -31.09
CA GLU A 251 -6.51 4.09 -30.24
C GLU A 251 -6.13 4.60 -28.85
N GLU A 252 -5.47 5.76 -28.76
CA GLU A 252 -5.12 6.40 -27.49
C GLU A 252 -6.36 6.91 -26.75
N GLU A 253 -7.35 7.46 -27.45
CA GLU A 253 -8.65 7.79 -26.86
C GLU A 253 -9.34 6.54 -26.29
N ALA A 254 -9.37 5.45 -27.05
CA ALA A 254 -9.96 4.19 -26.59
C ALA A 254 -9.25 3.65 -25.35
N TYR A 255 -7.91 3.78 -25.29
CA TYR A 255 -7.12 3.41 -24.13
C TYR A 255 -7.39 4.32 -22.93
N ALA A 256 -7.39 5.64 -23.12
CA ALA A 256 -7.70 6.60 -22.07
C ALA A 256 -9.11 6.41 -21.49
N ARG A 257 -10.11 6.09 -22.32
CA ARG A 257 -11.46 5.74 -21.86
C ARG A 257 -11.48 4.52 -20.93
N ARG A 258 -10.63 3.52 -21.18
CA ARG A 258 -10.51 2.35 -20.28
C ARG A 258 -9.91 2.72 -18.94
N ILE A 259 -8.91 3.62 -18.93
CA ILE A 259 -8.32 4.14 -17.68
C ILE A 259 -9.37 4.89 -16.87
N GLU A 260 -10.12 5.80 -17.50
CA GLU A 260 -11.20 6.53 -16.84
C GLU A 260 -12.24 5.59 -16.22
N GLU A 261 -12.71 4.59 -16.96
CA GLU A 261 -13.69 3.62 -16.46
C GLU A 261 -13.15 2.82 -15.28
N ALA A 262 -11.88 2.43 -15.30
CA ALA A 262 -11.25 1.73 -14.18
C ALA A 262 -11.18 2.62 -12.93
N CYS A 263 -10.72 3.87 -13.08
CA CYS A 263 -10.63 4.85 -12.00
C CYS A 263 -12.02 5.14 -11.41
N TRP A 264 -13.03 5.32 -12.25
CA TRP A 264 -14.42 5.56 -11.83
C TRP A 264 -15.01 4.38 -11.07
N ARG A 265 -14.78 3.15 -11.54
CA ARG A 265 -15.22 1.94 -10.84
C ARG A 265 -14.55 1.78 -9.48
N GLU A 266 -13.25 2.04 -9.38
CA GLU A 266 -12.52 1.96 -8.11
C GLU A 266 -12.96 3.05 -7.11
N ALA A 267 -13.16 4.28 -7.59
CA ALA A 267 -13.71 5.36 -6.76
C ALA A 267 -15.12 5.00 -6.27
N LEU A 268 -15.96 4.45 -7.14
CA LEU A 268 -17.34 4.07 -6.82
C LEU A 268 -17.40 2.98 -5.76
N GLN A 269 -16.56 1.94 -5.90
CA GLN A 269 -16.47 0.88 -4.90
C GLN A 269 -16.08 1.40 -3.52
N ARG A 270 -15.16 2.36 -3.43
CA ARG A 270 -14.78 2.99 -2.17
C ARG A 270 -15.91 3.85 -1.60
N ALA A 271 -16.53 4.67 -2.46
CA ALA A 271 -17.60 5.58 -2.06
C ALA A 271 -18.82 4.86 -1.50
N VAL A 272 -19.28 3.78 -2.15
CA VAL A 272 -20.46 3.04 -1.67
C VAL A 272 -20.21 2.37 -0.31
N LEU A 273 -18.98 1.96 -0.01
CA LEU A 273 -18.63 1.38 1.30
C LEU A 273 -18.71 2.45 2.40
N VAL A 274 -18.17 3.65 2.15
CA VAL A 274 -18.23 4.78 3.09
C VAL A 274 -19.66 5.28 3.28
N ALA A 275 -20.43 5.36 2.19
CA ALA A 275 -21.82 5.79 2.21
C ALA A 275 -22.76 4.81 2.94
N THR A 276 -22.34 3.55 3.14
CA THR A 276 -23.19 2.50 3.74
C THR A 276 -22.67 1.99 5.09
N GLU A 277 -21.68 2.65 5.66
CA GLU A 277 -20.96 2.22 6.86
C GLU A 277 -21.86 2.12 8.11
N SER A 278 -22.66 3.15 8.38
CA SER A 278 -23.52 3.22 9.59
C SER A 278 -24.99 2.89 9.30
N GLY A 279 -25.72 2.49 10.34
CA GLY A 279 -27.16 2.21 10.26
C GLY A 279 -27.98 3.41 9.81
N GLU A 280 -27.67 4.61 10.33
CA GLU A 280 -28.33 5.88 9.96
C GLU A 280 -28.23 6.16 8.46
N LYS A 281 -27.04 6.01 7.87
CA LYS A 281 -26.86 6.19 6.42
C LYS A 281 -27.66 5.17 5.61
N ARG A 282 -27.73 3.91 6.07
CA ARG A 282 -28.54 2.87 5.41
C ARG A 282 -30.04 3.15 5.50
N GLU A 283 -30.50 3.72 6.60
CA GLU A 283 -31.86 4.22 6.76
C GLU A 283 -32.14 5.38 5.81
N GLU A 284 -31.18 6.30 5.63
CA GLU A 284 -31.28 7.40 4.68
C GLU A 284 -31.43 6.89 3.23
N ILE A 285 -30.58 5.93 2.82
CA ILE A 285 -30.52 5.44 1.44
C ILE A 285 -31.73 4.54 1.10
N LEU A 286 -31.99 3.52 1.91
CA LEU A 286 -32.98 2.47 1.60
C LEU A 286 -34.18 2.44 2.55
N GLY A 287 -34.17 3.23 3.62
CA GLY A 287 -35.18 3.14 4.68
C GLY A 287 -35.07 1.84 5.47
N ILE A 288 -33.87 1.26 5.60
CA ILE A 288 -33.62 0.11 6.47
C ILE A 288 -33.58 0.59 7.92
N ALA A 289 -34.46 0.09 8.78
CA ALA A 289 -34.54 0.47 10.18
C ALA A 289 -34.70 -0.78 11.06
N GLY A 290 -33.73 -1.02 11.95
CA GLY A 290 -33.72 -2.22 12.79
C GLY A 290 -33.76 -3.50 11.94
N ASN A 291 -34.71 -4.39 12.22
CA ASN A 291 -34.88 -5.66 11.49
C ASN A 291 -35.82 -5.55 10.27
N GLU A 292 -36.21 -4.34 9.89
CA GLU A 292 -37.14 -4.08 8.79
C GLU A 292 -36.45 -3.34 7.63
N PRO A 293 -36.66 -3.75 6.37
CA PRO A 293 -37.39 -4.96 5.94
C PRO A 293 -36.57 -6.25 6.15
N PRO A 294 -37.24 -7.41 6.21
CA PRO A 294 -36.53 -8.68 6.44
C PRO A 294 -35.56 -9.00 5.30
N MET A 295 -34.47 -9.68 5.63
CA MET A 295 -33.41 -10.06 4.68
C MET A 295 -33.91 -10.73 3.40
N SER A 296 -34.99 -11.51 3.45
CA SER A 296 -35.58 -12.12 2.25
C SER A 296 -36.13 -11.09 1.25
N GLN A 297 -36.68 -9.97 1.72
CA GLN A 297 -37.15 -8.88 0.86
C GLN A 297 -35.98 -8.05 0.34
N LEU A 298 -34.95 -7.80 1.15
CA LEU A 298 -33.72 -7.12 0.72
C LEU A 298 -32.99 -7.92 -0.37
N MET A 299 -32.85 -9.24 -0.19
CA MET A 299 -32.24 -10.12 -1.19
C MET A 299 -33.10 -10.21 -2.46
N ALA A 300 -34.43 -10.14 -2.35
CA ALA A 300 -35.31 -10.04 -3.51
C ALA A 300 -35.11 -8.72 -4.28
N LEU A 301 -35.02 -7.57 -3.57
CA LEU A 301 -34.70 -6.27 -4.17
C LEU A 301 -33.36 -6.32 -4.91
N ARG A 302 -32.30 -6.82 -4.25
CA ARG A 302 -30.98 -7.04 -4.85
C ARG A 302 -31.09 -7.86 -6.15
N GLY A 303 -31.80 -8.98 -6.12
CA GLY A 303 -31.96 -9.85 -7.29
C GLY A 303 -32.76 -9.23 -8.43
N VAL A 304 -33.62 -8.24 -8.17
CA VAL A 304 -34.34 -7.51 -9.22
C VAL A 304 -33.50 -6.37 -9.78
N LEU A 305 -32.75 -5.65 -8.93
CA LEU A 305 -31.82 -4.59 -9.36
C LEU A 305 -30.73 -5.10 -10.29
N GLN A 306 -30.23 -6.32 -10.07
CA GLN A 306 -29.25 -6.96 -10.95
C GLN A 306 -29.80 -7.30 -12.35
N ARG A 307 -31.11 -7.18 -12.58
CA ARG A 307 -31.73 -7.36 -13.91
C ARG A 307 -31.82 -6.07 -14.71
N ILE A 308 -31.42 -4.92 -14.15
CA ILE A 308 -31.34 -3.68 -14.92
C ILE A 308 -30.18 -3.80 -15.90
N THR A 309 -30.51 -3.81 -17.19
CA THR A 309 -29.54 -3.82 -18.28
C THR A 309 -29.84 -2.67 -19.23
N GLY A 310 -28.82 -1.94 -19.69
CA GLY A 310 -28.99 -0.85 -20.65
C GLY A 310 -29.86 0.32 -20.15
N GLY A 311 -30.02 0.48 -18.83
CA GLY A 311 -30.85 1.54 -18.24
C GLY A 311 -32.34 1.21 -18.09
N ASP A 312 -32.78 -0.01 -18.46
CA ASP A 312 -34.19 -0.41 -18.31
C ASP A 312 -34.53 -0.75 -16.84
N CYS A 313 -35.15 0.20 -16.14
CA CYS A 313 -35.62 0.03 -14.77
C CYS A 313 -37.00 -0.66 -14.66
N THR A 314 -37.61 -1.10 -15.77
CA THR A 314 -38.95 -1.72 -15.79
C THR A 314 -39.09 -2.91 -14.85
N PRO A 315 -38.11 -3.85 -14.75
CA PRO A 315 -38.21 -4.99 -13.82
C PRO A 315 -38.35 -4.56 -12.36
N VAL A 316 -37.65 -3.49 -11.97
CA VAL A 316 -37.66 -2.97 -10.60
C VAL A 316 -38.96 -2.23 -10.31
N ARG A 317 -39.45 -1.42 -11.27
CA ARG A 317 -40.74 -0.73 -11.16
C ARG A 317 -41.89 -1.73 -10.99
N GLN A 318 -41.95 -2.76 -11.83
CA GLN A 318 -42.98 -3.81 -11.72
C GLN A 318 -42.92 -4.55 -10.38
N TRP A 319 -41.70 -4.79 -9.87
CA TRP A 319 -41.52 -5.41 -8.56
C TRP A 319 -42.02 -4.51 -7.43
N LEU A 320 -41.72 -3.20 -7.47
CA LEU A 320 -42.23 -2.22 -6.50
C LEU A 320 -43.76 -2.13 -6.54
N ASP A 321 -44.36 -2.10 -7.73
CA ASP A 321 -45.81 -2.03 -7.89
C ASP A 321 -46.50 -3.31 -7.37
N HIS A 322 -45.89 -4.48 -7.58
CA HIS A 322 -46.37 -5.74 -7.02
C HIS A 322 -46.20 -5.80 -5.49
N LEU A 323 -45.09 -5.25 -4.97
CA LEU A 323 -44.84 -5.12 -3.54
C LEU A 323 -45.92 -4.25 -2.88
N GLU A 324 -46.31 -3.13 -3.50
CA GLU A 324 -47.37 -2.24 -3.00
C GLU A 324 -48.75 -2.91 -2.96
N LYS A 325 -49.05 -3.79 -3.92
CA LYS A 325 -50.32 -4.54 -4.00
C LYS A 325 -50.42 -5.73 -3.05
N THR A 326 -49.33 -6.09 -2.35
CA THR A 326 -49.27 -7.29 -1.51
C THR A 326 -49.13 -6.91 -0.02
N PRO A 327 -50.22 -6.81 0.77
CA PRO A 327 -50.19 -6.32 2.16
C PRO A 327 -49.15 -7.01 3.05
N ASN A 328 -49.11 -8.35 3.02
CA ASN A 328 -48.18 -9.17 3.80
C ASN A 328 -46.68 -8.89 3.52
N ARG A 329 -46.35 -8.29 2.37
CA ARG A 329 -44.98 -7.89 2.01
C ARG A 329 -44.80 -6.39 2.22
N ARG A 330 -45.78 -5.58 1.82
CA ARG A 330 -45.81 -4.12 1.95
C ARG A 330 -45.63 -3.68 3.40
N ASP A 331 -46.33 -4.33 4.33
CA ASP A 331 -46.38 -3.91 5.73
C ASP A 331 -45.09 -4.28 6.50
N LYS A 332 -44.16 -4.99 5.85
CA LYS A 332 -42.83 -5.33 6.39
C LYS A 332 -41.74 -4.32 6.01
N TRP A 333 -42.09 -3.27 5.28
CA TRP A 333 -41.16 -2.21 4.88
C TRP A 333 -41.43 -0.95 5.70
N PRO A 334 -40.39 -0.29 6.23
CA PRO A 334 -40.56 0.97 6.95
C PRO A 334 -41.24 2.05 6.12
N GLN A 335 -41.93 2.97 6.79
CA GLN A 335 -42.64 4.06 6.14
C GLN A 335 -41.64 4.92 5.33
N GLY A 336 -41.95 5.18 4.05
CA GLY A 336 -41.09 5.97 3.16
C GLY A 336 -39.97 5.18 2.47
N ALA A 337 -39.59 3.98 2.92
CA ALA A 337 -38.52 3.18 2.32
C ALA A 337 -38.75 2.89 0.82
N ARG A 338 -39.97 2.52 0.45
CA ARG A 338 -40.35 2.28 -0.97
C ARG A 338 -40.24 3.54 -1.83
N LYS A 339 -40.59 4.70 -1.26
CA LYS A 339 -40.50 5.98 -1.95
C LYS A 339 -39.03 6.31 -2.25
N LYS A 340 -38.15 6.14 -1.26
CA LYS A 340 -36.69 6.31 -1.45
C LYS A 340 -36.13 5.45 -2.59
N ILE A 341 -36.52 4.18 -2.66
CA ILE A 341 -36.10 3.29 -3.76
C ILE A 341 -36.64 3.78 -5.12
N ARG A 342 -37.87 4.27 -5.16
CA ARG A 342 -38.49 4.83 -6.37
C ARG A 342 -37.77 6.12 -6.82
N ASP A 343 -37.50 7.01 -5.88
CA ASP A 343 -36.78 8.26 -6.11
C ASP A 343 -35.37 7.97 -6.67
N LEU A 344 -34.67 6.96 -6.15
CA LEU A 344 -33.36 6.51 -6.66
C LEU A 344 -33.39 5.95 -8.09
N LEU A 345 -34.53 5.43 -8.55
CA LEU A 345 -34.69 4.90 -9.91
C LEU A 345 -35.09 6.00 -10.91
N GLU A 346 -35.84 6.99 -10.46
CA GLU A 346 -36.45 8.04 -11.28
C GLU A 346 -35.53 9.23 -11.45
N ASP A 347 -34.93 9.71 -10.35
CA ASP A 347 -33.95 10.77 -10.38
C ASP A 347 -32.61 10.22 -10.95
N ARG A 348 -32.01 10.99 -11.86
CA ARG A 348 -30.72 10.62 -12.45
C ARG A 348 -29.55 10.92 -11.53
N ASP A 349 -29.72 11.91 -10.64
CA ASP A 349 -28.66 12.45 -9.81
C ASP A 349 -28.76 11.99 -8.35
N ALA A 350 -29.88 11.40 -7.92
CA ALA A 350 -30.10 10.99 -6.53
C ALA A 350 -28.99 10.09 -5.97
N VAL A 351 -28.47 9.14 -6.76
CA VAL A 351 -27.35 8.28 -6.33
C VAL A 351 -26.09 9.11 -6.06
N TRP A 352 -25.77 10.06 -6.94
CA TRP A 352 -24.59 10.90 -6.80
C TRP A 352 -24.75 11.88 -5.63
N GLN A 353 -25.94 12.48 -5.48
CA GLN A 353 -26.27 13.36 -4.35
C GLN A 353 -26.13 12.65 -3.01
N LEU A 354 -26.56 11.38 -2.92
CA LEU A 354 -26.35 10.58 -1.70
C LEU A 354 -24.86 10.31 -1.45
N LEU A 355 -24.10 9.93 -2.47
CA LEU A 355 -22.66 9.66 -2.28
C LEU A 355 -21.89 10.93 -1.88
N GLU A 356 -22.22 12.08 -2.47
CA GLU A 356 -21.63 13.38 -2.14
C GLU A 356 -22.06 13.89 -0.76
N GLY A 357 -23.36 13.79 -0.43
CA GLY A 357 -23.91 14.21 0.86
C GLY A 357 -23.30 13.48 2.04
N HIS A 358 -22.88 12.23 1.84
CA HIS A 358 -22.15 11.44 2.83
C HIS A 358 -20.63 11.70 2.85
N GLY A 359 -20.12 12.67 2.08
CA GLY A 359 -18.70 12.96 1.93
C GLY A 359 -17.91 11.80 1.31
N ALA A 360 -18.59 10.88 0.63
CA ALA A 360 -18.01 9.64 0.13
C ALA A 360 -17.55 9.73 -1.33
N TRP A 361 -17.95 10.78 -2.06
CA TRP A 361 -17.66 10.96 -3.48
C TRP A 361 -16.91 12.25 -3.77
N SER A 362 -15.87 12.12 -4.59
CA SER A 362 -15.27 13.19 -5.37
C SER A 362 -15.06 12.66 -6.78
N ASP A 363 -15.34 13.48 -7.79
CA ASP A 363 -15.19 13.05 -9.18
C ASP A 363 -13.72 12.69 -9.47
N PRO A 364 -13.45 11.47 -9.95
CA PRO A 364 -12.11 11.10 -10.40
C PRO A 364 -11.68 11.97 -11.58
N PRO A 365 -10.35 12.17 -11.78
CA PRO A 365 -9.86 12.88 -12.94
C PRO A 365 -10.33 12.19 -14.22
N SER A 366 -10.76 13.00 -15.19
CA SER A 366 -11.12 12.55 -16.52
C SER A 366 -10.08 12.97 -17.55
N LEU A 367 -9.91 12.17 -18.59
CA LEU A 367 -8.88 12.30 -19.61
C LEU A 367 -9.47 12.69 -20.98
N VAL A 368 -10.63 12.15 -21.32
CA VAL A 368 -11.31 12.29 -22.63
C VAL A 368 -12.79 12.63 -22.46
N ARG A 369 -13.48 12.07 -21.45
CA ARG A 369 -14.90 12.33 -21.19
C ARG A 369 -15.07 13.36 -20.08
N THR A 370 -16.20 14.08 -20.06
CA THR A 370 -16.51 14.95 -18.93
C THR A 370 -17.04 14.13 -17.74
N SER A 371 -16.94 14.69 -16.53
CA SER A 371 -17.51 14.07 -15.33
C SER A 371 -19.02 13.84 -15.48
N GLU A 372 -19.77 14.74 -16.12
CA GLU A 372 -21.21 14.53 -16.33
C GLU A 372 -21.46 13.30 -17.22
N LYS A 373 -20.66 13.13 -18.28
CA LYS A 373 -20.79 11.97 -19.16
C LYS A 373 -20.46 10.68 -18.43
N MET A 374 -19.47 10.71 -17.55
CA MET A 374 -19.10 9.55 -16.74
C MET A 374 -20.18 9.20 -15.72
N ARG A 375 -20.82 10.19 -15.08
CA ARG A 375 -21.98 9.98 -14.19
C ARG A 375 -23.14 9.32 -14.93
N GLU A 376 -23.38 9.67 -16.19
CA GLU A 376 -24.38 9.01 -17.03
C GLU A 376 -24.03 7.55 -17.31
N VAL A 377 -22.77 7.28 -17.72
CA VAL A 377 -22.27 5.93 -18.02
C VAL A 377 -22.36 5.02 -16.80
N PHE A 378 -21.94 5.52 -15.64
CA PHE A 378 -21.90 4.74 -14.40
C PHE A 378 -23.19 4.76 -13.59
N ARG A 379 -24.24 5.47 -14.02
CA ARG A 379 -25.48 5.65 -13.26
C ARG A 379 -26.07 4.34 -12.73
N ILE A 380 -26.24 3.36 -13.60
CA ILE A 380 -26.84 2.06 -13.23
C ILE A 380 -25.90 1.25 -12.34
N GLU A 381 -24.60 1.25 -12.66
CA GLU A 381 -23.59 0.55 -11.86
C GLU A 381 -23.51 1.15 -10.44
N ALA A 382 -23.61 2.48 -10.32
CA ALA A 382 -23.63 3.19 -9.06
C ALA A 382 -24.88 2.88 -8.23
N LEU A 383 -26.06 2.89 -8.85
CA LEU A 383 -27.30 2.48 -8.19
C LEU A 383 -27.21 1.04 -7.67
N GLN A 384 -26.83 0.09 -8.52
CA GLN A 384 -26.72 -1.32 -8.17
C GLN A 384 -25.70 -1.54 -7.05
N SER A 385 -24.54 -0.88 -7.14
CA SER A 385 -23.46 -0.99 -6.14
C SER A 385 -23.85 -0.39 -4.80
N LEU A 386 -24.51 0.77 -4.79
CA LEU A 386 -24.96 1.44 -3.57
C LEU A 386 -25.97 0.57 -2.81
N VAL A 387 -26.97 0.03 -3.52
CA VAL A 387 -27.98 -0.84 -2.90
C VAL A 387 -27.38 -2.18 -2.45
N ASP A 388 -26.51 -2.80 -3.25
CA ASP A 388 -25.82 -4.04 -2.87
C ASP A 388 -24.96 -3.84 -1.61
N ALA A 389 -24.19 -2.75 -1.55
CA ALA A 389 -23.35 -2.42 -0.41
C ALA A 389 -24.19 -2.19 0.85
N ALA A 390 -25.30 -1.44 0.75
CA ALA A 390 -26.19 -1.17 1.88
C ALA A 390 -26.79 -2.46 2.46
N ILE A 391 -27.27 -3.36 1.59
CA ILE A 391 -27.84 -4.65 2.00
C ILE A 391 -26.79 -5.55 2.66
N ARG A 392 -25.59 -5.63 2.08
CA ARG A 392 -24.50 -6.45 2.65
C ARG A 392 -24.00 -5.89 3.98
N ALA A 393 -23.88 -4.57 4.10
CA ALA A 393 -23.47 -3.92 5.34
C ALA A 393 -24.50 -4.16 6.46
N HIS A 394 -25.79 -4.02 6.15
CA HIS A 394 -26.86 -4.36 7.09
C HIS A 394 -26.86 -5.83 7.51
N LYS A 395 -26.71 -6.76 6.54
CA LYS A 395 -26.60 -8.19 6.84
C LYS A 395 -25.45 -8.49 7.81
N ARG A 396 -24.28 -7.90 7.58
CA ARG A 396 -23.10 -8.09 8.45
C ARG A 396 -23.36 -7.57 9.86
N GLU A 397 -24.06 -6.46 10.02
CA GLU A 397 -24.43 -5.90 11.32
C GLU A 397 -25.35 -6.85 12.09
N LEU A 398 -26.35 -7.46 11.43
CA LEU A 398 -27.24 -8.45 12.05
C LEU A 398 -26.55 -9.79 12.41
N GLU A 399 -25.41 -10.11 11.78
CA GLU A 399 -24.64 -11.33 12.08
C GLU A 399 -23.61 -11.12 13.20
N VAL A 400 -23.24 -9.87 13.50
CA VAL A 400 -22.21 -9.51 14.49
C VAL A 400 -22.82 -8.99 15.80
N GLY A 401 -23.99 -8.35 15.75
CA GLY A 401 -24.79 -7.98 16.92
C GLY A 401 -25.66 -9.14 17.41
#